data_AF-A0A359H6S8-F1
#
_entry.id   AF-A0A359H6S8-F1
#
_cell.length_a   1.000
_cell.length_b   1.000
_cell.length_c   1.000
_cell.angle_alpha   90.00
_cell.angle_beta   90.00
_cell.angle_gamma   90.00
#
_symmetry.space_group_name_H-M   'P 1'
#
loop_
_entity.id
_entity.type
_entity.pdbx_description
1 polymer ?
#
loop_
_entity_poly.entity_id
_entity_poly.type
_entity_poly.pdbx_seq_one_letter_code
_entity_poly.pdbx_strand_id
1 'polypeptide(L)'
;MTICFSSFEAWWAWGYLLVVGSIFASTSFLKAIRLLPANIVATYAYVNPVIAVFLGWFILHEPVGVWTIASMLLVLLGVAGVFRSQNLR
;
A
#
# COMPACT_ATOMS: atom_id res chain seq x y z
N MET A 1 20.69 2.99 15.62
CA MET A 1 21.52 2.46 14.52
C MET A 1 21.30 3.39 13.33
N THR A 2 22.18 4.37 13.14
CA THR A 2 22.03 5.41 12.12
C THR A 2 22.54 4.85 10.81
N ILE A 3 21.67 4.65 9.82
CA ILE A 3 22.08 4.17 8.50
C ILE A 3 22.85 5.31 7.82
N CYS A 4 24.15 5.13 7.63
CA CYS A 4 24.97 6.05 6.84
C CYS A 4 24.77 5.67 5.37
N PHE A 5 23.73 6.22 4.73
CA PHE A 5 23.54 6.03 3.29
C PHE A 5 24.67 6.75 2.56
N SER A 6 25.35 6.04 1.65
CA SER A 6 26.25 6.70 0.71
C SER A 6 25.44 7.66 -0.15
N SER A 7 26.00 8.83 -0.52
CA SER A 7 25.32 9.82 -1.36
C SER A 7 24.72 9.19 -2.62
N PHE A 8 25.40 8.18 -3.19
CA PHE A 8 24.94 7.46 -4.36
C PHE A 8 23.69 6.60 -4.12
N GLU A 9 23.59 5.93 -2.98
CA GLU A 9 22.43 5.12 -2.60
C GLU A 9 21.19 5.99 -2.36
N ALA A 10 21.38 7.15 -1.74
CA ALA A 10 20.31 8.12 -1.53
C ALA A 10 19.74 8.65 -2.85
N TRP A 11 20.61 8.95 -3.83
CA TRP A 11 20.19 9.32 -5.18
C TRP A 11 19.40 8.21 -5.86
N TRP A 12 19.79 6.94 -5.67
CA TRP A 12 19.06 5.83 -6.25
C TRP A 12 17.69 5.58 -5.61
N ALA A 13 17.62 5.62 -4.28
CA ALA A 13 16.36 5.51 -3.55
C ALA A 13 15.39 6.64 -3.93
N TRP A 14 15.91 7.87 -4.07
CA TRP A 14 15.14 9.01 -4.54
C TRP A 14 14.60 8.79 -5.96
N GLY A 15 15.44 8.35 -6.89
CA GLY A 15 15.02 8.02 -8.26
C GLY A 15 13.96 6.93 -8.31
N TYR A 16 14.11 5.88 -7.50
CA TYR A 16 13.14 4.78 -7.38
C TYR A 16 11.76 5.28 -6.93
N LEU A 17 11.72 6.08 -5.85
CA LEU A 17 10.46 6.62 -5.34
C LEU A 17 9.81 7.60 -6.34
N LEU A 18 10.61 8.39 -7.05
CA LEU A 18 10.11 9.35 -8.03
C LEU A 18 9.47 8.63 -9.23
N VAL A 19 10.14 7.63 -9.78
CA VAL A 19 9.65 6.90 -10.96
C VAL A 19 8.55 5.91 -10.58
N VAL A 20 8.84 4.93 -9.72
CA VAL A 20 7.93 3.83 -9.40
C VAL A 20 6.84 4.29 -8.42
N GLY A 21 7.25 4.89 -7.31
CA GLY A 21 6.35 5.29 -6.23
C GLY A 21 5.41 6.44 -6.59
N SER A 22 5.84 7.33 -7.49
CA SER A 22 5.07 8.52 -7.85
C SER A 22 4.49 8.44 -9.27
N ILE A 23 5.32 8.44 -10.32
CA ILE A 23 4.84 8.51 -11.71
C ILE A 23 4.01 7.28 -12.07
N PHE A 24 4.55 6.07 -11.90
CA PHE A 24 3.86 4.83 -12.26
C PHE A 24 2.63 4.59 -11.38
N ALA A 25 2.77 4.72 -10.06
CA ALA A 25 1.66 4.54 -9.12
C ALA A 25 0.50 5.51 -9.39
N SER A 26 0.79 6.80 -9.52
CA SER A 26 -0.24 7.83 -9.75
C SER A 26 -0.90 7.66 -11.12
N THR A 27 -0.12 7.36 -12.17
CA THR A 27 -0.67 7.13 -13.51
C THR A 27 -1.57 5.91 -13.54
N SER A 28 -1.17 4.82 -12.88
CA SER A 28 -1.98 3.61 -12.75
C SER A 28 -3.30 3.89 -12.02
N PHE A 29 -3.24 4.63 -10.90
CA PHE A 29 -4.44 5.00 -10.14
C PHE A 29 -5.41 5.87 -10.95
N LEU A 30 -4.91 6.89 -11.65
CA LEU A 30 -5.73 7.74 -12.51
C LEU A 30 -6.36 6.95 -13.66
N LYS A 31 -5.62 6.01 -14.27
CA LYS A 31 -6.18 5.11 -15.27
C LYS A 31 -7.25 4.19 -14.67
N ALA A 32 -7.03 3.64 -13.48
CA ALA A 32 -7.99 2.77 -12.81
C ALA A 32 -9.32 3.48 -12.56
N ILE A 33 -9.30 4.73 -12.09
CA ILE A 33 -10.53 5.54 -11.89
C ILE A 33 -11.25 5.81 -13.22
N ARG A 34 -10.52 5.99 -14.32
CA ARG A 34 -11.13 6.25 -15.63
C ARG A 34 -11.71 5.01 -16.29
N LEU A 35 -11.15 3.83 -16.02
CA LEU A 35 -11.49 2.57 -16.70
C LEU A 35 -12.41 1.67 -15.87
N LEU A 36 -12.41 1.78 -14.55
CA LEU A 36 -13.16 0.90 -13.65
C LEU A 36 -14.19 1.67 -12.82
N PRO A 37 -15.33 1.04 -12.49
CA PRO A 37 -16.32 1.62 -11.59
C PRO A 37 -15.72 1.84 -10.19
N ALA A 38 -16.20 2.87 -9.49
CA ALA A 38 -15.70 3.31 -8.19
C ALA A 38 -15.63 2.18 -7.14
N ASN A 39 -16.52 1.19 -7.24
CA ASN A 39 -16.52 0.02 -6.37
C ASN A 39 -15.19 -0.76 -6.46
N ILE A 40 -14.70 -1.10 -7.66
CA ILE A 40 -13.44 -1.85 -7.81
C ILE A 40 -12.25 -1.00 -7.35
N VAL A 41 -12.25 0.30 -7.64
CA VAL A 41 -11.18 1.20 -7.19
C VAL A 41 -11.14 1.28 -5.65
N ALA A 42 -12.29 1.34 -4.99
CA ALA A 42 -12.38 1.28 -3.54
C ALA A 42 -11.85 -0.05 -2.99
N THR A 43 -12.01 -1.16 -3.73
CA THR A 43 -11.45 -2.45 -3.30
C THR A 43 -9.93 -2.49 -3.26
N TYR A 44 -9.26 -1.67 -4.07
CA TYR A 44 -7.80 -1.57 -4.08
C TYR A 44 -7.23 -1.11 -2.73
N ALA A 45 -7.99 -0.30 -1.99
CA ALA A 45 -7.60 0.14 -0.65
C ALA A 45 -7.56 -1.02 0.37
N TYR A 46 -8.35 -2.09 0.20
CA TYR A 46 -8.27 -3.28 1.06
C TYR A 46 -7.04 -4.14 0.76
N VAL A 47 -6.66 -4.19 -0.51
CA VAL A 47 -5.57 -5.04 -0.98
C VAL A 47 -4.21 -4.45 -0.57
N ASN A 48 -4.09 -3.12 -0.53
CA ASN A 48 -2.84 -2.42 -0.26
C ASN A 48 -2.19 -2.81 1.11
N PRO A 49 -2.90 -2.79 2.26
CA PRO A 49 -2.34 -3.26 3.54
C PRO A 49 -1.85 -4.71 3.51
N VAL A 50 -2.58 -5.60 2.82
CA VAL A 50 -2.20 -7.01 2.70
C VAL A 50 -0.91 -7.15 1.89
N ILE A 51 -0.82 -6.44 0.76
CA ILE A 51 0.39 -6.42 -0.07
C ILE A 51 1.58 -5.83 0.69
N ALA A 52 1.37 -4.75 1.46
CA ALA A 52 2.43 -4.11 2.24
C ALA A 52 3.02 -5.07 3.28
N VAL A 53 2.18 -5.76 4.05
CA VAL A 53 2.64 -6.76 5.04
C VAL A 53 3.32 -7.95 4.35
N PHE A 54 2.76 -8.43 3.25
CA PHE A 54 3.34 -9.54 2.48
C PHE A 54 4.73 -9.18 1.93
N LEU A 55 4.88 -8.00 1.32
CA LEU A 55 6.17 -7.52 0.81
C LEU A 55 7.17 -7.24 1.94
N GLY A 56 6.73 -6.70 3.07
CA GLY A 56 7.59 -6.50 4.25
C GLY A 56 8.14 -7.83 4.78
N TRP A 57 7.30 -8.85 4.86
CA TRP A 57 7.73 -10.18 5.24
C TRP A 57 8.61 -10.86 4.19
N PHE A 58 8.28 -10.72 2.90
CA PHE A 58 8.97 -11.43 1.82
C PHE A 58 10.31 -10.78 1.44
N ILE A 59 10.37 -9.45 1.35
CA ILE A 59 11.55 -8.70 0.89
C ILE A 59 12.41 -8.24 2.05
N LEU A 60 11.80 -7.68 3.10
CA LEU A 60 12.53 -7.15 4.26
C LEU A 60 12.75 -8.21 5.34
N HIS A 61 12.19 -9.42 5.16
CA HIS A 61 12.23 -10.50 6.15
C HIS A 61 11.73 -10.07 7.53
N GLU A 62 10.82 -9.11 7.59
CA GLU A 62 10.29 -8.64 8.87
C GLU A 62 9.45 -9.74 9.55
N PRO A 63 9.68 -10.02 10.84
CA PRO A 63 8.91 -11.02 11.56
C PRO A 63 7.45 -10.55 11.67
N VAL A 64 6.55 -11.30 11.05
CA VAL A 64 5.11 -11.03 11.11
C VAL A 64 4.60 -11.46 12.48
N GLY A 65 4.67 -10.54 13.43
CA GLY A 65 4.18 -10.74 14.78
C GLY A 65 2.66 -10.62 14.89
N VAL A 66 2.13 -11.01 16.05
CA VAL A 66 0.71 -10.93 16.39
C VAL A 66 0.18 -9.49 16.22
N TRP A 67 0.98 -8.49 16.56
CA TRP A 67 0.63 -7.08 16.42
C TRP A 67 0.50 -6.63 14.96
N THR A 68 1.34 -7.13 14.05
CA THR A 68 1.25 -6.84 12.61
C THR A 68 -0.06 -7.38 12.03
N ILE A 69 -0.42 -8.62 12.41
CA ILE A 69 -1.68 -9.24 12.00
C ILE A 69 -2.87 -8.50 12.60
N ALA A 70 -2.83 -8.16 13.88
CA ALA A 70 -3.89 -7.40 14.55
C ALA A 70 -4.13 -6.03 13.89
N SER A 71 -3.05 -5.34 13.50
CA SER A 71 -3.12 -4.04 12.83
C SER A 71 -3.68 -4.19 11.40
N MET A 72 -3.25 -5.20 10.66
CA MET A 72 -3.79 -5.52 9.33
C MET A 72 -5.29 -5.81 9.41
N LEU A 73 -5.72 -6.62 10.37
CA LEU A 73 -7.14 -6.90 10.62
C LEU A 73 -7.92 -5.64 11.00
N LEU A 74 -7.37 -4.79 11.87
CA LEU A 74 -8.00 -3.54 12.27
C LEU A 74 -8.26 -2.62 11.06
N VAL A 75 -7.29 -2.48 10.17
CA VAL A 75 -7.44 -1.70 8.93
C VAL A 75 -8.50 -2.33 8.03
N LEU A 76 -8.43 -3.65 7.78
CA LEU A 76 -9.41 -4.36 6.95
C LEU A 76 -10.84 -4.22 7.48
N LEU A 77 -11.04 -4.34 8.79
CA LEU A 77 -12.34 -4.16 9.45
C LEU A 77 -12.84 -2.72 9.30
N GLY A 78 -11.97 -1.73 9.51
CA GLY A 78 -12.33 -0.32 9.38
C GLY A 78 -12.83 0.02 7.98
N VAL A 79 -12.09 -0.38 6.94
CA VAL A 79 -12.50 -0.10 5.57
C VAL A 79 -13.74 -0.94 5.20
N ALA A 80 -13.84 -2.21 5.63
CA ALA A 80 -15.02 -3.03 5.37
C ALA A 80 -16.30 -2.43 5.98
N GLY A 81 -16.20 -1.80 7.16
CA GLY A 81 -17.28 -1.05 7.77
C GLY A 81 -17.74 0.15 6.92
N VAL A 82 -16.80 0.89 6.34
CA VAL A 82 -17.09 1.99 5.41
C VAL A 82 -17.82 1.48 4.17
N PHE A 83 -17.37 0.36 3.60
CA PHE A 83 -18.01 -0.22 2.41
C PHE A 83 -19.44 -0.68 2.68
N ARG A 84 -19.65 -1.35 3.82
CA ARG A 84 -20.99 -1.75 4.28
C ARG A 84 -21.91 -0.54 4.37
N SER A 85 -21.40 0.59 4.87
CA SER A 85 -22.16 1.84 4.96
C SER A 85 -22.47 2.47 3.60
N GLN A 86 -21.61 2.31 2.59
CA GLN A 86 -21.86 2.84 1.25
C GLN A 86 -22.86 1.98 0.46
N ASN A 87 -22.82 0.66 0.63
CA ASN A 87 -23.75 -0.25 -0.03
C ASN A 87 -25.17 -0.25 0.58
N LEU A 88 -25.35 0.42 1.72
CA LEU A 88 -26.65 0.61 2.41
C LEU A 88 -27.32 1.96 2.08
N ARG A 89 -26.69 2.79 1.24
CA ARG A 89 -27.27 4.04 0.71
C ARG A 89 -27.49 3.90 -0.79
#